data_AF-A0A392MKB6-F1
#
_entry.id   AF-A0A392MKB6-F1
#
_cell.length_a   1.000
_cell.length_b   1.000
_cell.length_c   1.000
_cell.angle_alpha   90.00
_cell.angle_beta   90.00
_cell.angle_gamma   90.00
#
_symmetry.space_group_name_H-M   'P 1'
#
loop_
_entity.id
_entity.type
_entity.pdbx_description
1 polymer ?
#
loop_
_entity_poly.entity_id
_entity_poly.type
_entity_poly.pdbx_seq_one_letter_code
_entity_poly.pdbx_strand_id
1 'polypeptide(L)'
;HLATDAGFLNTPPRAQRYWTWSADHGGSPNAFTSSENTNYFFDVNTDGFEEALDRFAQFFTKPLMSADATMREIKAVDSENQKNLLSDGWRMNQVSVIAFTVGF
;
A
#
# COMPACT_ATOMS: atom_id res chain seq x y z
N HIS A 1 -4.19 -2.60 5.68
CA HIS A 1 -4.50 -2.85 4.27
C HIS A 1 -4.94 -1.56 3.58
N LEU A 2 -6.19 -1.11 3.74
CA LEU A 2 -6.70 0.14 3.14
C LEU A 2 -5.83 1.38 3.39
N ALA A 3 -5.32 1.57 4.60
CA ALA A 3 -4.45 2.71 4.92
C ALA A 3 -3.03 2.59 4.33
N THR A 4 -2.56 1.36 4.11
CA THR A 4 -1.26 1.08 3.48
C THR A 4 -1.33 1.43 2.01
N ASP A 5 -2.38 0.93 1.38
CA ASP A 5 -2.62 1.01 -0.04
C ASP A 5 -3.00 2.47 -0.42
N ALA A 6 -3.81 3.14 0.41
CA ALA A 6 -4.07 4.58 0.32
C ALA A 6 -2.84 5.47 0.61
N GLY A 7 -1.88 4.99 1.41
CA GLY A 7 -0.60 5.67 1.67
C GLY A 7 0.29 5.75 0.42
N PHE A 8 0.26 4.72 -0.43
CA PHE A 8 0.99 4.70 -1.70
C PHE A 8 0.34 5.53 -2.81
N LEU A 9 -0.97 5.75 -2.75
CA LEU A 9 -1.73 6.42 -3.81
C LEU A 9 -1.92 7.93 -3.59
N ASN A 10 -1.49 8.50 -2.46
CA ASN A 10 -1.88 9.85 -2.06
C ASN A 10 -0.73 10.86 -1.95
N THR A 11 -0.02 11.07 -3.07
CA THR A 11 0.86 12.24 -3.27
C THR A 11 0.37 13.11 -4.45
N PRO A 12 0.60 14.45 -4.41
CA PRO A 12 -0.12 15.43 -5.24
C PRO A 12 0.09 15.16 -6.73
N PRO A 13 -0.88 15.47 -7.61
CA PRO A 13 -1.48 14.61 -8.66
C PRO A 13 -0.59 13.49 -9.28
N ARG A 14 0.18 12.79 -8.47
CA ARG A 14 1.33 11.98 -8.88
C ARG A 14 1.30 10.60 -8.20
N ALA A 15 0.12 10.12 -7.82
CA ALA A 15 -0.12 8.78 -7.30
C ALA A 15 0.49 7.66 -8.16
N GLN A 16 0.52 7.85 -9.50
CA GLN A 16 1.25 6.97 -10.41
C GLN A 16 2.75 7.27 -10.46
N ARG A 17 3.21 8.47 -10.09
CA ARG A 17 4.61 8.82 -10.22
C ARG A 17 5.53 8.19 -9.21
N TYR A 18 5.22 7.89 -7.95
CA TYR A 18 6.31 7.33 -7.11
C TYR A 18 6.74 5.96 -7.65
N TRP A 19 5.77 5.11 -7.97
CA TRP A 19 5.98 3.82 -8.64
C TRP A 19 6.68 3.97 -9.99
N THR A 20 6.12 4.80 -10.89
CA THR A 20 6.70 4.98 -12.23
C THR A 20 8.07 5.67 -12.17
N TRP A 21 8.23 6.69 -11.33
CA TRP A 21 9.51 7.38 -11.14
C TRP A 21 10.55 6.44 -10.53
N SER A 22 10.19 5.64 -9.51
CA SER A 22 11.12 4.68 -8.92
C SER A 22 11.57 3.67 -9.98
N ALA A 23 10.63 3.10 -10.75
CA ALA A 23 10.95 2.22 -11.87
C ALA A 23 11.85 2.89 -12.93
N ASP A 24 11.57 4.15 -13.30
CA ASP A 24 12.38 4.94 -14.24
C ASP A 24 13.80 5.20 -13.71
N HIS A 25 14.01 5.13 -12.39
CA HIS A 25 15.30 5.33 -11.71
C HIS A 25 15.89 4.01 -11.18
N GLY A 26 15.46 2.88 -11.74
CA GLY A 26 16.01 1.55 -11.44
C GLY A 26 15.60 0.99 -10.07
N GLY A 27 14.50 1.48 -9.51
CA GLY A 27 13.98 1.12 -8.20
C GLY A 27 12.70 0.30 -8.23
N SER A 28 12.45 -0.41 -7.14
CA SER A 28 11.25 -1.20 -6.91
C SER A 28 10.67 -0.96 -5.52
N PRO A 29 9.67 -0.08 -5.35
CA PRO A 29 9.06 0.13 -4.04
C PRO A 29 8.08 -1.00 -3.70
N ASN A 30 7.79 -1.20 -2.41
CA ASN A 30 6.78 -2.15 -1.96
C ASN A 30 6.31 -1.85 -0.53
N ALA A 31 5.21 -2.47 -0.13
CA ALA A 31 4.73 -2.47 1.24
C ALA A 31 3.82 -3.64 1.55
N PHE A 32 3.66 -3.88 2.84
CA PHE A 32 2.67 -4.81 3.35
C PHE A 32 2.12 -4.34 4.68
N THR A 33 0.88 -4.74 4.97
CA THR A 33 0.27 -4.63 6.29
C THR A 33 0.26 -6.00 6.95
N SER A 34 0.72 -6.09 8.19
CA SER A 34 0.36 -7.18 9.10
C SER A 34 -0.74 -6.72 10.07
N SER A 35 -1.05 -7.53 11.08
CA SER A 35 -2.04 -7.21 12.11
C SER A 35 -1.72 -5.94 12.90
N GLU A 36 -0.45 -5.70 13.20
CA GLU A 36 -0.01 -4.61 14.08
C GLU A 36 0.92 -3.61 13.40
N ASN A 37 1.49 -3.97 12.25
CA ASN A 37 2.50 -3.17 11.60
C ASN A 37 2.13 -2.89 10.15
N THR A 38 2.47 -1.69 9.70
CA THR A 38 2.52 -1.37 8.27
C THR A 38 3.97 -1.04 7.91
N ASN A 39 4.52 -1.75 6.93
CA ASN A 39 5.89 -1.56 6.51
C ASN A 39 5.93 -1.02 5.07
N TYR A 40 6.69 0.05 4.86
CA TYR A 40 6.94 0.68 3.57
C TYR A 40 8.44 0.63 3.30
N PHE A 41 8.85 0.22 2.10
CA PHE A 41 10.25 0.17 1.71
C PHE A 41 10.45 0.42 0.21
N PHE A 42 11.66 0.83 -0.15
CA PHE A 42 12.05 1.05 -1.54
C PHE A 42 13.55 0.83 -1.74
N ASP A 43 13.90 0.51 -2.98
CA ASP A 43 15.25 0.62 -3.52
C ASP A 43 15.24 1.57 -4.73
N VAL A 44 16.40 2.14 -5.06
CA VAL A 44 16.62 3.02 -6.21
C VAL A 44 18.12 3.11 -6.50
N ASN A 45 18.50 3.49 -7.72
CA ASN A 45 19.88 3.83 -8.03
C ASN A 45 20.38 4.98 -7.14
N THR A 46 21.66 4.96 -6.79
CA THR A 46 22.29 5.91 -5.86
C THR A 46 22.03 7.37 -6.23
N ASP A 47 22.04 7.68 -7.53
CA ASP A 47 21.84 9.04 -8.06
C ASP A 47 20.42 9.59 -7.79
N GLY A 48 19.44 8.69 -7.57
CA GLY A 48 18.05 9.05 -7.27
C GLY A 48 17.71 9.06 -5.78
N PHE A 49 18.64 8.70 -4.88
CA PHE A 49 18.29 8.43 -3.48
C PHE A 49 17.65 9.61 -2.75
N GLU A 50 18.19 10.82 -2.87
CA GLU A 50 17.63 12.00 -2.18
C GLU A 50 16.20 12.31 -2.63
N GLU A 51 15.95 12.30 -3.94
CA GLU A 51 14.62 12.56 -4.48
C GLU A 51 13.64 11.43 -4.14
N ALA A 52 14.10 10.17 -4.12
CA ALA A 52 13.31 9.03 -3.70
C ALA A 52 12.87 9.16 -2.24
N LEU A 53 13.80 9.57 -1.36
CA LEU A 53 13.56 9.73 0.07
C LEU A 53 12.60 10.89 0.35
N ASP A 54 12.73 12.03 -0.33
CA ASP A 54 11.80 13.16 -0.18
C ASP A 54 10.37 12.74 -0.56
N ARG A 55 10.21 12.06 -1.70
CA ARG A 55 8.91 11.54 -2.15
C ARG A 55 8.32 10.52 -1.18
N PHE A 56 9.16 9.62 -0.65
CA PHE A 56 8.78 8.63 0.34
C PHE A 56 8.33 9.27 1.66
N ALA A 57 9.06 10.28 2.15
CA ALA A 57 8.73 11.00 3.38
C ALA A 57 7.39 11.75 3.31
N GLN A 58 6.96 12.17 2.12
CA GLN A 58 5.67 12.80 1.91
C GLN A 58 4.48 11.88 2.27
N PHE A 59 4.65 10.56 2.23
CA PHE A 59 3.60 9.60 2.62
C PHE A 59 3.20 9.76 4.10
N PHE A 60 4.15 10.15 4.95
CA PHE A 60 3.94 10.24 6.40
C PHE A 60 3.66 11.66 6.88
N THR A 61 4.00 12.67 6.07
CA THR A 61 3.91 14.08 6.48
C THR A 61 2.65 14.77 5.96
N LYS A 62 2.23 14.50 4.71
CA LYS A 62 1.04 15.11 4.11
C LYS A 62 0.35 14.17 3.11
N PRO A 63 -0.28 13.07 3.58
CA PRO A 63 -1.05 12.20 2.71
C PRO A 63 -2.25 12.97 2.12
N LEU A 64 -2.33 13.07 0.81
CA LEU A 64 -3.44 13.73 0.12
C LEU A 64 -4.64 12.80 -0.01
N MET A 65 -5.44 12.69 1.04
CA MET A 65 -6.69 11.94 1.02
C MET A 65 -7.81 12.66 0.25
N SER A 66 -7.60 12.94 -1.04
CA SER A 66 -8.64 13.52 -1.89
C SER A 66 -9.80 12.52 -2.07
N ALA A 67 -11.04 13.03 -2.12
CA ALA A 67 -12.23 12.17 -2.25
C ALA A 67 -12.16 11.23 -3.46
N ASP A 68 -11.63 11.70 -4.59
CA ASP A 68 -11.48 10.89 -5.81
C ASP A 68 -10.41 9.80 -5.69
N ALA A 69 -9.31 10.06 -4.99
CA ALA A 69 -8.28 9.05 -4.75
C ALA A 69 -8.79 7.99 -3.76
N THR A 70 -9.46 8.40 -2.70
CA THR A 70 -10.11 7.50 -1.75
C THR A 70 -11.15 6.60 -2.43
N MET A 71 -11.98 7.16 -3.32
CA MET A 71 -13.00 6.39 -4.04
C MET A 71 -12.41 5.37 -5.02
N ARG A 72 -11.32 5.73 -5.72
CA ARG A 72 -10.59 4.78 -6.57
C ARG A 72 -9.98 3.66 -5.75
N GLU A 73 -9.47 3.99 -4.57
CA GLU A 73 -8.83 3.02 -3.72
C GLU A 73 -9.79 2.02 -3.07
N ILE A 74 -10.94 2.50 -2.62
CA ILE A 74 -12.02 1.62 -2.13
C ILE A 74 -12.37 0.56 -3.19
N LYS A 75 -12.39 0.93 -4.48
CA LYS A 75 -12.65 -0.01 -5.58
C LYS A 75 -11.50 -0.98 -5.82
N ALA A 76 -10.25 -0.55 -5.68
CA ALA A 76 -9.08 -1.40 -5.84
C ALA A 76 -9.04 -2.48 -4.75
N VAL A 77 -9.21 -2.07 -3.49
CA VAL A 77 -9.28 -2.97 -2.34
C VAL A 77 -10.46 -3.92 -2.44
N ASP A 78 -11.64 -3.45 -2.84
CA ASP A 78 -12.80 -4.33 -3.04
C ASP A 78 -12.51 -5.40 -4.10
N SER A 79 -11.88 -5.02 -5.22
CA SER A 79 -11.46 -5.96 -6.25
C SER A 79 -10.41 -6.97 -5.75
N GLU A 80 -9.48 -6.56 -4.90
CA GLU A 80 -8.49 -7.45 -4.29
C GLU A 80 -9.16 -8.44 -3.31
N ASN A 81 -10.09 -7.95 -2.48
CA ASN A 81 -10.86 -8.80 -1.58
C ASN A 81 -11.69 -9.83 -2.35
N GLN A 82 -12.36 -9.43 -3.43
CA GLN A 82 -13.10 -10.36 -4.30
C GLN A 82 -12.21 -11.46 -4.86
N LYS A 83 -10.97 -11.14 -5.24
CA LYS A 83 -9.98 -12.13 -5.70
C LYS A 83 -9.57 -13.09 -4.58
N ASN A 84 -9.42 -12.59 -3.36
CA ASN A 84 -8.99 -13.38 -2.20
C ASN A 84 -10.09 -14.31 -1.66
N LEU A 85 -11.37 -14.02 -1.90
CA LEU A 85 -12.50 -14.89 -1.49
C LEU A 85 -12.43 -16.33 -2.06
N LEU A 86 -11.78 -16.50 -3.21
CA LEU A 86 -11.60 -17.80 -3.87
C LEU A 86 -10.30 -18.51 -3.48
N SER A 87 -9.46 -17.91 -2.63
CA SER A 87 -8.19 -18.49 -2.20
C SER A 87 -8.33 -19.22 -0.87
N ASP A 88 -8.10 -20.53 -0.86
CA ASP A 88 -8.19 -21.36 0.35
C ASP A 88 -7.22 -20.91 1.46
N GLY A 89 -6.04 -20.39 1.10
CA GLY A 89 -5.10 -19.82 2.06
C GLY A 89 -5.66 -18.60 2.79
N TRP A 90 -6.34 -17.70 2.07
CA TRP A 90 -6.99 -16.52 2.65
C TRP A 90 -8.23 -16.88 3.46
N ARG A 91 -9.01 -17.86 2.99
CA ARG A 91 -10.17 -18.38 3.73
C ARG A 91 -9.76 -18.98 5.07
N MET A 92 -8.70 -19.79 5.11
CA MET A 92 -8.17 -20.35 6.35
C MET A 92 -7.62 -19.26 7.27
N ASN A 93 -6.91 -18.26 6.74
CA ASN A 93 -6.43 -17.12 7.52
C ASN A 93 -7.59 -16.34 8.19
N GLN A 94 -8.66 -16.04 7.44
CA GLN A 94 -9.87 -15.40 8.00
C GLN A 94 -10.52 -16.22 9.11
N VAL A 95 -10.65 -17.54 8.94
CA VAL A 95 -11.22 -18.43 9.97
C VAL A 95 -10.34 -18.44 11.22
N SER A 96 -9.02 -18.50 11.06
CA SER A 96 -8.08 -18.44 12.19
C SER A 96 -8.13 -17.10 12.94
N VAL A 97 -8.21 -15.97 12.22
CA VAL A 97 -8.35 -14.64 12.83
C VAL A 97 -9.66 -14.52 13.59
N ILE A 98 -10.76 -15.02 13.03
CA ILE A 98 -12.06 -15.06 13.70
C ILE A 98 -11.95 -15.94 14.95
N ALA A 99 -11.46 -17.17 14.85
CA ALA A 99 -11.31 -18.08 15.99
C ALA A 99 -10.51 -17.47 17.15
N PHE A 100 -9.41 -16.76 16.85
CA PHE A 100 -8.61 -16.04 17.85
C PHE A 100 -9.35 -14.85 18.48
N THR A 101 -10.22 -14.17 17.72
CA THR A 101 -10.96 -12.99 18.17
C THR A 101 -12.22 -13.36 18.97
N VAL A 102 -12.88 -14.49 18.67
CA VAL A 102 -14.01 -15.01 19.45
C VAL A 102 -13.62 -16.00 20.55
N GLY A 103 -12.33 -16.31 20.72
CA GLY A 103 -11.81 -17.06 21.88
C GLY A 103 -12.21 -18.54 21.89
N PHE A 104 -11.98 -19.25 20.78
CA PHE A 104 -11.97 -20.72 20.77
C PHE A 104 -10.56 -21.28 20.90
#